data_AF-W0SEM7-F1
#
_entry.id   AF-W0SEM7-F1
#
_cell.length_a   1.000
_cell.length_b   1.000
_cell.length_c   1.000
_cell.angle_alpha   90.00
_cell.angle_beta   90.00
_cell.angle_gamma   90.00
#
_symmetry.space_group_name_H-M   'P 1'
#
loop_
_entity.id
_entity.type
_entity.pdbx_description
1 polymer ?
#
loop_
_entity_poly.entity_id
_entity_poly.type
_entity_poly.pdbx_seq_one_letter_code
_entity_poly.pdbx_strand_id
1 'polypeptide(L)'
;MVIRLITAPVFVATKFEAFADRGNNDYLFSHDLGDLISVIDGRDELMAECRQLDDELKDYLRDWVGRLLATPAFLEALPGHLPGDAASQARLPDLEDKLRLLAKLD
;
A
#
# COMPACT_ATOMS: atom_id res chain seq x y z
N MET A 1 3.15 14.51 -27.55
CA MET A 1 3.95 14.12 -26.38
C MET A 1 3.24 12.97 -25.70
N VAL A 2 3.92 11.86 -25.45
CA VAL A 2 3.35 10.68 -24.78
C VAL A 2 4.05 10.54 -23.43
N ILE A 3 3.28 10.53 -22.34
CA ILE A 3 3.80 10.23 -21.00
C ILE A 3 3.74 8.71 -20.83
N ARG A 4 4.86 8.09 -20.44
CA ARG A 4 4.92 6.66 -20.11
C ARG A 4 4.88 6.53 -18.59
N LEU A 5 3.90 5.80 -18.08
CA LEU A 5 3.70 5.58 -16.65
C LEU A 5 3.94 4.11 -16.32
N ILE A 6 4.55 3.85 -15.16
CA ILE A 6 4.59 2.51 -14.58
C ILE A 6 3.19 2.09 -14.12
N THR A 7 2.92 0.79 -14.05
CA THR A 7 1.63 0.31 -13.53
C THR A 7 1.55 0.56 -12.02
N ALA A 8 0.32 0.67 -11.49
CA ALA A 8 0.14 0.94 -10.07
C ALA A 8 0.69 -0.18 -9.15
N PRO A 9 0.52 -1.48 -9.45
CA PRO A 9 1.11 -2.54 -8.63
C PRO A 9 2.64 -2.46 -8.58
N VAL A 10 3.28 -2.13 -9.72
CA VAL A 10 4.73 -1.96 -9.78
C VAL A 10 5.17 -0.70 -9.03
N PHE A 11 4.42 0.40 -9.12
CA PHE A 11 4.67 1.59 -8.29
C PHE A 11 4.64 1.24 -6.79
N VAL A 12 3.62 0.53 -6.32
CA VAL A 12 3.51 0.08 -4.92
C VAL A 12 4.73 -0.77 -4.53
N ALA A 13 5.15 -1.72 -5.38
CA ALA A 13 6.34 -2.52 -5.12
C ALA A 13 7.61 -1.65 -4.97
N THR A 14 7.81 -0.66 -5.84
CA THR A 14 8.97 0.25 -5.72
C THR A 14 8.94 1.09 -4.44
N LYS A 15 7.75 1.38 -3.90
CA LYS A 15 7.59 2.11 -2.64
C LYS A 15 7.88 1.25 -1.42
N PHE A 16 7.64 -0.06 -1.48
CA PHE A 16 8.11 -0.97 -0.44
C PHE A 16 9.65 -1.03 -0.38
N GLU A 17 10.33 -1.18 -1.52
CA GLU A 17 11.81 -1.14 -1.55
C GLU A 17 12.37 0.18 -1.00
N ALA A 18 11.76 1.30 -1.40
CA ALA A 18 12.10 2.61 -0.87
C ALA A 18 11.93 2.72 0.64
N PHE A 19 10.81 2.24 1.19
CA PHE A 19 10.60 2.21 2.64
C PHE A 19 11.62 1.32 3.35
N ALA A 20 11.98 0.17 2.76
CA ALA A 20 12.98 -0.74 3.31
C ALA A 20 14.37 -0.10 3.41
N ASP A 21 14.77 0.65 2.39
CA ASP A 21 16.10 1.26 2.29
C ASP A 21 16.25 2.51 3.18
N ARG A 22 15.30 3.44 3.07
CA ARG A 22 15.41 4.78 3.70
C ARG A 22 14.29 5.13 4.67
N GLY A 23 13.30 4.26 4.87
CA GLY A 23 12.14 4.53 5.72
C GLY A 23 12.43 4.47 7.22
N ASN A 24 13.53 3.82 7.64
CA ASN A 24 13.98 3.74 9.04
C ASN A 24 12.89 3.29 10.04
N ASN A 25 11.97 2.43 9.60
CA ASN A 25 10.77 2.01 10.36
C ASN A 25 9.88 3.18 10.84
N ASP A 26 9.95 4.34 10.19
CA ASP A 26 9.04 5.46 10.46
C ASP A 26 7.71 5.23 9.74
N TYR A 27 6.81 4.52 10.42
CA TYR A 27 5.53 4.14 9.84
C TYR A 27 4.56 5.31 9.65
N LEU A 28 4.74 6.42 10.36
CA LEU A 28 3.81 7.55 10.36
C LEU A 28 4.26 8.65 9.39
N PHE A 29 5.55 8.97 9.34
CA PHE A 29 6.06 10.08 8.54
C PHE A 29 6.84 9.63 7.30
N SER A 30 6.92 8.33 7.01
CA SER A 30 7.50 7.88 5.74
C SER A 30 6.67 8.35 4.55
N HIS A 31 7.30 9.18 3.72
CA HIS A 31 6.73 9.61 2.44
C HIS A 31 6.41 8.43 1.51
N ASP A 32 7.25 7.39 1.50
CA ASP A 32 7.02 6.23 0.63
C ASP A 32 5.84 5.38 1.08
N LEU A 33 5.61 5.25 2.39
CA LEU A 33 4.38 4.65 2.92
C LEU A 33 3.16 5.52 2.61
N GLY A 34 3.25 6.84 2.80
CA GLY A 34 2.15 7.74 2.45
C GLY A 34 1.75 7.65 0.97
N ASP A 35 2.74 7.61 0.08
CA ASP A 35 2.53 7.46 -1.36
C ASP A 35 1.83 6.14 -1.71
N LEU A 36 2.28 5.00 -1.17
CA LEU A 36 1.67 3.71 -1.47
C LEU A 36 0.28 3.56 -0.85
N ILE A 37 0.08 4.07 0.38
CA ILE A 37 -1.23 4.03 1.04
C ILE A 37 -2.25 4.88 0.27
N SER A 38 -1.84 6.02 -0.26
CA SER A 38 -2.70 6.86 -1.10
C SER A 38 -3.15 6.13 -2.38
N VAL A 39 -2.28 5.32 -2.98
CA VAL A 39 -2.62 4.50 -4.15
C VAL A 39 -3.55 3.35 -3.79
N ILE A 40 -3.32 2.69 -2.65
CA ILE A 40 -4.17 1.57 -2.19
C ILE A 40 -5.56 2.08 -1.81
N ASP A 41 -5.67 3.15 -1.03
CA ASP A 41 -6.94 3.77 -0.62
C ASP A 41 -7.74 4.23 -1.85
N GLY A 42 -7.10 5.03 -2.71
CA GLY A 42 -7.79 5.78 -3.76
C GLY A 42 -8.07 5.03 -5.06
N ARG A 43 -7.69 3.76 -5.21
CA ARG A 43 -7.76 3.06 -6.51
C ARG A 43 -8.38 1.68 -6.43
N ASP A 44 -9.67 1.61 -6.70
CA ASP A 44 -10.46 0.38 -6.60
C ASP A 44 -10.02 -0.70 -7.61
N GLU A 45 -9.46 -0.31 -8.76
CA GLU A 45 -8.97 -1.25 -9.77
C GLU A 45 -7.66 -1.95 -9.38
N LEU A 46 -6.96 -1.46 -8.35
CA LEU A 46 -5.63 -1.97 -7.96
C LEU A 46 -5.64 -3.48 -7.73
N MET A 47 -6.68 -4.00 -7.07
CA MET A 47 -6.78 -5.44 -6.80
C MET A 47 -6.91 -6.29 -8.07
N ALA A 48 -7.64 -5.80 -9.08
CA ALA A 48 -7.77 -6.51 -10.34
C ALA A 48 -6.45 -6.50 -11.11
N GLU A 49 -5.74 -5.37 -11.09
CA GLU A 49 -4.42 -5.24 -11.73
C GLU A 49 -3.36 -6.11 -11.05
N CYS A 50 -3.33 -6.16 -9.71
CA CYS A 50 -2.42 -7.02 -8.96
C CYS A 50 -2.58 -8.50 -9.32
N ARG A 51 -3.81 -8.97 -9.60
CA ARG A 51 -4.06 -10.35 -10.02
C ARG A 51 -3.52 -10.70 -11.41
N GLN A 52 -3.23 -9.70 -12.24
CA GLN A 52 -2.65 -9.89 -13.58
C GLN A 52 -1.11 -9.89 -13.58
N LEU A 53 -0.48 -9.66 -12.43
CA LEU A 53 0.97 -9.76 -12.30
C LEU A 53 1.46 -11.21 -12.43
N ASP A 54 2.76 -11.37 -12.66
CA ASP A 54 3.41 -12.66 -12.49
C ASP A 54 3.43 -13.09 -11.01
N ASP A 55 3.62 -14.39 -10.78
CA ASP A 55 3.56 -14.97 -9.44
C ASP A 55 4.64 -14.39 -8.52
N GLU A 56 5.81 -14.04 -9.06
CA GLU A 56 6.91 -13.45 -8.28
C GLU A 56 6.53 -12.09 -7.69
N LEU A 57 5.94 -11.19 -8.49
CA LEU A 57 5.48 -9.89 -7.99
C LEU A 57 4.28 -10.02 -7.06
N LYS A 58 3.38 -10.98 -7.30
CA LYS A 58 2.27 -11.25 -6.37
C LYS A 58 2.79 -11.67 -5.00
N ASP A 59 3.71 -12.63 -4.97
CA ASP A 59 4.33 -13.13 -3.74
C ASP A 59 5.06 -12.00 -3.00
N TYR A 60 5.82 -11.18 -3.73
CA TYR A 60 6.49 -10.01 -3.17
C TYR A 60 5.52 -9.04 -2.48
N LEU A 61 4.42 -8.67 -3.16
CA LEU A 61 3.41 -7.77 -2.59
C LEU A 61 2.73 -8.40 -1.38
N ARG A 62 2.37 -9.69 -1.47
CA ARG A 62 1.74 -10.44 -0.39
C ARG A 62 2.59 -10.43 0.88
N ASP A 63 3.87 -10.74 0.74
CA ASP A 63 4.82 -10.84 1.85
C ASP A 63 5.09 -9.47 2.50
N TRP A 64 5.20 -8.41 1.70
CA TRP A 64 5.36 -7.04 2.22
C TRP A 64 4.15 -6.58 3.01
N VAL A 65 2.95 -6.70 2.44
CA VAL A 65 1.72 -6.27 3.11
C VAL A 65 1.45 -7.13 4.34
N GLY A 66 1.74 -8.44 4.29
CA GLY A 66 1.67 -9.33 5.44
C GLY A 66 2.55 -8.88 6.59
N ARG A 67 3.81 -8.48 6.31
CA ARG A 67 4.73 -7.93 7.34
C ARG A 67 4.22 -6.62 7.95
N LEU A 68 3.70 -5.71 7.13
CA LEU A 68 3.11 -4.47 7.63
C LEU A 68 1.91 -4.74 8.55
N LEU A 69 0.97 -5.59 8.12
CA LEU A 69 -0.20 -5.96 8.94
C LEU A 69 0.16 -6.72 10.22
N ALA A 70 1.31 -7.39 10.27
CA ALA A 70 1.85 -8.02 11.48
C ALA A 70 2.57 -7.04 12.42
N THR A 71 2.69 -5.76 12.05
CA THR A 71 3.44 -4.76 12.81
C THR A 71 2.49 -3.79 13.52
N PRO A 72 2.36 -3.85 14.87
CA PRO A 72 1.42 -3.00 15.61
C PRO A 72 1.62 -1.50 15.38
N ALA A 73 2.88 -1.04 15.33
CA ALA A 73 3.20 0.37 15.08
C ALA A 73 2.72 0.86 13.70
N PHE A 74 2.66 -0.02 12.69
CA PHE A 74 2.08 0.32 11.40
C PHE A 74 0.57 0.48 11.49
N LEU A 75 -0.12 -0.44 12.17
CA LEU A 75 -1.57 -0.37 12.36
C LEU A 75 -1.99 0.89 13.13
N GLU A 76 -1.21 1.27 14.16
CA GLU A 76 -1.42 2.50 14.92
C GLU A 76 -1.19 3.76 14.05
N ALA A 77 -0.25 3.71 13.10
CA ALA A 77 0.05 4.80 12.20
C ALA A 77 -0.91 4.90 10.99
N LEU A 78 -1.60 3.81 10.63
CA LEU A 78 -2.42 3.72 9.41
C LEU A 78 -3.47 4.84 9.26
N PRO A 79 -4.25 5.22 10.28
CA PRO A 79 -5.22 6.31 10.17
C PRO A 79 -4.56 7.67 9.87
N GLY A 80 -3.29 7.85 10.26
CA GLY A 80 -2.51 9.06 10.03
C GLY A 80 -2.12 9.30 8.58
N HIS A 81 -2.25 8.28 7.72
CA HIS A 81 -2.06 8.43 6.27
C HIS A 81 -3.30 8.93 5.54
N LEU A 82 -4.46 8.98 6.21
CA LEU A 82 -5.68 9.55 5.68
C LEU A 82 -5.85 11.00 6.15
N PRO A 83 -6.48 11.88 5.35
CA PRO A 83 -6.85 13.20 5.83
C PRO A 83 -7.72 13.13 7.09
N GLY A 84 -7.56 14.09 8.00
CA GLY A 84 -8.21 14.07 9.31
C GLY A 84 -9.71 14.41 9.33
N ASP A 85 -10.30 14.75 8.18
CA ASP A 85 -11.73 15.01 8.09
C ASP A 85 -12.56 13.72 8.21
N ALA A 86 -13.80 13.84 8.68
CA ALA A 86 -14.65 12.69 8.97
C ALA A 86 -14.96 11.83 7.73
N ALA A 87 -15.07 12.45 6.54
CA ALA A 87 -15.36 11.71 5.32
C ALA A 87 -14.14 10.88 4.88
N SER A 88 -12.93 11.40 5.07
CA SER A 88 -11.71 10.66 4.79
C SER A 88 -11.45 9.55 5.79
N GLN A 89 -11.63 9.81 7.09
CA GLN A 89 -11.46 8.78 8.12
C GLN A 89 -12.47 7.64 8.00
N ALA A 90 -13.66 7.90 7.42
CA ALA A 90 -14.64 6.85 7.15
C ALA A 90 -14.16 5.79 6.13
N ARG A 91 -13.08 6.04 5.38
CA ARG A 91 -12.48 5.07 4.45
C ARG A 91 -11.53 4.07 5.11
N LEU A 92 -11.10 4.32 6.35
CA LEU A 92 -10.13 3.46 7.04
C LEU A 92 -10.50 1.97 7.02
N PRO A 93 -11.77 1.55 7.28
CA PRO A 93 -12.13 0.14 7.21
C PRO A 93 -11.93 -0.48 5.82
N ASP A 94 -12.26 0.25 4.74
CA ASP A 94 -12.07 -0.21 3.36
C ASP A 94 -10.57 -0.33 3.02
N LEU A 95 -9.77 0.65 3.44
CA LEU A 95 -8.31 0.60 3.30
C LEU A 95 -7.71 -0.62 4.01
N GLU A 96 -8.14 -0.92 5.25
CA GLU A 96 -7.70 -2.11 5.96
C GLU A 96 -8.08 -3.40 5.21
N ASP A 97 -9.28 -3.46 4.64
CA ASP A 97 -9.74 -4.62 3.89
C ASP A 97 -8.96 -4.79 2.59
N LYS A 98 -8.66 -3.71 1.87
CA LYS A 98 -7.76 -3.72 0.70
C LYS A 98 -6.37 -4.25 1.06
N LEU A 99 -5.79 -3.82 2.18
CA LEU A 99 -4.51 -4.35 2.68
C LEU A 99 -4.61 -5.85 3.00
N ARG A 100 -5.68 -6.29 3.67
CA ARG A 100 -5.89 -7.72 3.97
C ARG A 100 -6.06 -8.57 2.72
N LEU A 101 -6.69 -8.03 1.67
CA LEU A 101 -6.82 -8.69 0.37
C LEU A 101 -5.47 -8.79 -0.35
N LEU A 102 -4.65 -7.73 -0.33
CA LEU A 102 -3.29 -7.77 -0.88
C LEU A 102 -2.41 -8.79 -0.14
N ALA A 103 -2.52 -8.91 1.18
CA ALA A 103 -1.82 -9.92 1.97
C ALA A 103 -2.29 -11.36 1.69
N LYS A 104 -3.35 -11.55 0.89
CA LYS A 104 -3.88 -12.85 0.46
C LYS A 104 -3.94 -12.96 -1.07
N LEU A 105 -3.21 -12.09 -1.78
CA LEU A 105 -3.24 -12.02 -3.24
C LEU A 105 -2.88 -13.37 -3.85
N ASP A 106 -3.70 -13.84 -4.78
CA ASP A 106 -3.65 -15.11 -5.49
C ASP A 106 -3.26 -14.96 -6.97
#